data_AF-A0A413G0V0-F1
#
_entry.id   AF-A0A413G0V0-F1
#
_cell.length_a   1.000
_cell.length_b   1.000
_cell.length_c   1.000
_cell.angle_alpha   90.00
_cell.angle_beta   90.00
_cell.angle_gamma   90.00
#
_symmetry.space_group_name_H-M   'P 1'
#
loop_
_entity.id
_entity.type
_entity.pdbx_description
1 polymer ?
#
loop_
_entity_poly.entity_id
_entity_poly.type
_entity_poly.pdbx_seq_one_letter_code
_entity_poly.pdbx_strand_id
1 'polypeptide(L)'
;MLYCDKCRLSVAGHRDRCPLCQGALSGESGPETFPVIPTGRHQYHLVLRMLIFLSITAVVVSGAINVMFPAGKPWAFFVALAVGCMWVSLYSAIIRRHNLPKNISWQVFLLSLLAVLWDELTGWHAWSTTYVIPSLCIFAMAAMAAISKAMKLQAQDCLIYLVIDGLFGFVPLVFLGFGWVTNLYLPVICVAASIISLAALFSFEGENLVLEIKKRLHL
;
A
#
# COMPACT_ATOMS: atom_id res chain seq x y z
N MET A 1 -32.47 26.75 23.55
CA MET A 1 -31.00 26.88 23.57
C MET A 1 -30.57 26.80 25.01
N LEU A 2 -29.51 26.07 25.35
CA LEU A 2 -29.04 25.98 26.75
C LEU A 2 -28.34 27.30 27.14
N TYR A 3 -28.57 27.79 28.34
CA TYR A 3 -27.97 29.04 28.84
C TYR A 3 -27.24 28.81 30.16
N CYS A 4 -26.12 29.52 30.36
CA CYS A 4 -25.38 29.49 31.61
C CYS A 4 -25.49 30.84 32.33
N ASP A 5 -26.08 30.86 33.53
CA ASP A 5 -26.25 32.11 34.30
C ASP A 5 -24.93 32.67 34.84
N LYS A 6 -23.96 31.80 35.16
CA LYS A 6 -22.64 32.24 35.66
C LYS A 6 -21.79 32.88 34.57
N CYS A 7 -21.75 32.26 33.40
CA CYS A 7 -20.91 32.68 32.29
C CYS A 7 -21.65 33.62 31.30
N ARG A 8 -22.98 33.76 31.44
CA ARG A 8 -23.90 34.54 30.59
C ARG A 8 -23.84 34.23 29.10
N LEU A 9 -23.69 32.95 28.75
CA LEU A 9 -23.51 32.52 27.37
C LEU A 9 -24.45 31.37 27.01
N SER A 10 -24.91 31.38 25.76
CA SER A 10 -25.74 30.35 25.16
C SER A 10 -24.87 29.23 24.60
N VAL A 11 -25.28 28.00 24.88
CA VAL A 11 -24.62 26.78 24.47
C VAL A 11 -25.54 26.05 23.50
N ALA A 12 -25.01 25.73 22.31
CA ALA A 12 -25.71 24.96 21.30
C ALA A 12 -25.48 23.45 21.46
N GLY A 13 -26.44 22.64 20.98
CA GLY A 13 -26.44 21.17 21.11
C GLY A 13 -26.88 20.65 22.48
N HIS A 14 -26.64 19.36 22.72
CA HIS A 14 -26.84 18.70 24.01
C HIS A 14 -25.53 18.71 24.80
N ARG A 15 -25.50 19.48 25.90
CA ARG A 15 -24.41 19.45 26.86
C ARG A 15 -24.96 19.46 28.27
N ASP A 16 -24.40 18.62 29.13
CA ASP A 16 -24.83 18.52 30.53
C ASP A 16 -24.27 19.64 31.41
N ARG A 17 -23.17 20.28 30.99
CA ARG A 17 -22.47 21.32 31.74
C ARG A 17 -21.91 22.39 30.82
N CYS A 18 -21.74 23.60 31.37
CA CYS A 18 -21.08 24.68 30.66
C CYS A 18 -19.60 24.34 30.37
N PRO A 19 -19.11 24.44 29.12
CA PRO A 19 -17.72 24.13 28.79
C PRO A 19 -16.69 25.09 29.40
N LEU A 20 -17.10 26.29 29.80
CA LEU A 20 -16.23 27.31 30.40
C LEU A 20 -16.14 27.18 31.92
N CYS A 21 -17.28 27.26 32.61
CA CYS A 21 -17.34 27.28 34.08
C CYS A 21 -17.82 25.97 34.71
N GLN A 22 -18.12 24.94 33.91
CA GLN A 22 -18.65 23.64 34.37
C GLN A 22 -19.93 23.71 35.23
N GLY A 23 -20.59 24.87 35.24
CA GLY A 23 -21.84 25.09 35.95
C GLY A 23 -23.03 24.40 35.27
N ALA A 24 -24.12 24.31 36.02
CA ALA A 24 -25.41 23.85 35.50
C ALA A 24 -25.90 24.78 34.39
N LEU A 25 -26.55 24.18 33.40
CA LEU A 25 -27.19 24.88 32.28
C LEU A 25 -28.69 24.86 32.47
N SER A 26 -29.36 25.93 32.06
CA SER A 26 -30.80 26.10 32.16
C SER A 26 -31.41 26.36 30.78
N GLY A 27 -32.63 25.86 30.55
CA GLY A 27 -33.35 26.00 29.28
C GLY A 27 -33.42 24.71 28.46
N GLU A 28 -34.01 24.79 27.27
CA GLU A 28 -34.21 23.64 26.39
C GLU A 28 -33.01 23.41 25.47
N SER A 29 -32.60 22.15 25.32
CA SER A 29 -31.57 21.74 24.36
C SER A 29 -31.94 22.12 22.93
N GLY A 30 -31.01 22.77 22.23
CA GLY A 30 -31.16 23.10 20.81
C GLY A 30 -30.66 21.98 19.90
N PRO A 31 -30.88 22.08 18.57
CA PRO A 31 -30.36 21.10 17.62
C PRO A 31 -28.83 21.01 17.69
N GLU A 32 -28.31 19.80 17.56
CA GLU A 32 -26.87 19.53 17.50
C GLU A 32 -26.25 20.29 16.33
N THR A 33 -25.28 21.15 16.64
CA THR A 33 -24.58 21.96 15.64
C THR A 33 -23.36 21.23 15.07
N PHE A 34 -22.86 20.23 15.80
CA PHE A 34 -21.73 19.42 15.33
C PHE A 34 -22.22 18.19 14.58
N PRO A 35 -21.73 17.93 13.36
CA PRO A 35 -22.03 16.69 12.67
C PRO A 35 -21.43 15.51 13.44
N VAL A 36 -22.25 14.49 13.71
CA VAL A 36 -21.76 13.22 14.27
C VAL A 36 -20.88 12.56 13.22
N ILE A 37 -19.59 12.41 13.50
CA ILE A 37 -18.65 11.73 12.60
C ILE A 37 -18.92 10.23 12.73
N PRO A 38 -19.45 9.55 11.70
CA PRO A 38 -19.69 8.12 11.77
C PRO A 38 -18.35 7.39 11.89
N THR A 39 -18.09 6.75 13.01
CA THR A 39 -16.90 5.91 13.19
C THR A 39 -17.10 4.59 12.44
N GLY A 40 -16.83 4.58 11.12
CA GLY A 40 -16.88 3.39 10.25
C GLY A 40 -15.85 2.28 10.58
N ARG A 41 -15.24 2.31 11.77
CA ARG A 41 -14.12 1.45 12.17
C ARG A 41 -14.55 0.01 12.49
N HIS A 42 -15.84 -0.22 12.73
CA HIS A 42 -16.33 -1.50 13.25
C HIS A 42 -16.44 -2.62 12.21
N GLN A 43 -16.69 -2.29 10.94
CA GLN A 43 -16.99 -3.31 9.91
C GLN A 43 -15.78 -4.17 9.53
N TYR A 44 -14.57 -3.61 9.54
CA TYR A 44 -13.35 -4.33 9.16
C TYR A 44 -12.79 -5.23 10.25
N HIS A 45 -13.22 -5.08 11.50
CA HIS A 45 -12.67 -5.82 12.63
C HIS A 45 -12.97 -7.33 12.55
N LEU A 46 -14.18 -7.69 12.09
CA LEU A 46 -14.55 -9.10 11.88
C LEU A 46 -13.75 -9.74 10.73
N VAL A 47 -13.60 -9.03 9.61
CA VAL A 47 -12.84 -9.52 8.45
C VAL A 47 -11.37 -9.73 8.81
N LEU A 48 -10.74 -8.75 9.48
CA LEU A 48 -9.35 -8.88 9.95
C LEU A 48 -9.18 -10.07 10.90
N ARG A 49 -10.12 -10.27 11.84
CA ARG A 49 -10.07 -11.39 12.78
C ARG A 49 -10.20 -12.75 12.08
N MET A 50 -11.09 -12.87 11.10
CA MET A 50 -11.21 -14.08 10.28
C MET A 50 -9.95 -14.33 9.46
N LEU A 51 -9.37 -13.29 8.85
CA LEU A 51 -8.12 -13.38 8.10
C LEU A 51 -6.97 -13.87 8.98
N ILE A 52 -6.81 -13.33 10.20
CA ILE A 52 -5.79 -13.78 11.16
C ILE A 52 -6.00 -15.26 11.50
N PHE A 53 -7.22 -15.65 11.82
CA PHE A 53 -7.54 -17.04 12.16
C PHE A 53 -7.21 -17.99 10.99
N LEU A 54 -7.60 -17.62 9.77
CA LEU A 54 -7.32 -18.41 8.57
C LEU A 54 -5.81 -18.50 8.29
N SER A 55 -5.07 -17.39 8.49
CA SER A 55 -3.61 -17.33 8.34
C SER A 55 -2.93 -18.32 9.30
N ILE A 56 -3.29 -18.27 10.58
CA ILE A 56 -2.74 -19.17 11.60
C ILE A 56 -3.10 -20.62 11.25
N THR A 57 -4.34 -20.88 10.88
CA THR A 57 -4.80 -22.23 10.50
C THR A 57 -4.01 -22.77 9.32
N ALA A 58 -3.79 -21.97 8.27
CA ALA A 58 -3.01 -22.37 7.09
C ALA A 58 -1.55 -22.71 7.46
N VAL A 59 -0.90 -21.92 8.32
CA VAL A 59 0.48 -22.19 8.78
C VAL A 59 0.53 -23.44 9.66
N VAL A 60 -0.42 -23.62 10.58
CA VAL A 60 -0.46 -24.80 11.47
C VAL A 60 -0.75 -26.08 10.69
N VAL A 61 -1.74 -26.06 9.79
CA VAL A 61 -2.10 -27.22 8.96
C VAL A 61 -0.96 -27.59 8.03
N SER A 62 -0.34 -26.61 7.36
CA SER A 62 0.82 -26.89 6.50
C SER A 62 2.01 -27.43 7.28
N GLY A 63 2.28 -26.91 8.48
CA GLY A 63 3.30 -27.44 9.39
C GLY A 63 3.01 -28.89 9.80
N ALA A 64 1.77 -29.20 10.18
CA ALA A 64 1.36 -30.55 10.54
C ALA A 64 1.54 -31.54 9.37
N ILE A 65 1.12 -31.16 8.16
CA ILE A 65 1.29 -31.98 6.95
C ILE A 65 2.78 -32.21 6.67
N ASN A 66 3.63 -31.20 6.83
CA ASN A 66 5.06 -31.32 6.60
C ASN A 66 5.76 -32.27 7.59
N VAL A 67 5.24 -32.38 8.81
CA VAL A 67 5.72 -33.37 9.80
C VAL A 67 5.21 -34.77 9.47
N MET A 68 3.94 -34.90 9.05
CA MET A 68 3.35 -36.20 8.70
C MET A 68 3.92 -36.80 7.40
N PHE A 69 4.24 -35.95 6.42
CA PHE A 69 4.76 -36.34 5.11
C PHE A 69 6.07 -35.60 4.83
N PRO A 70 7.20 -36.07 5.41
CA PRO A 70 8.50 -35.44 5.20
C PRO A 70 8.97 -35.68 3.76
N ALA A 71 8.66 -34.75 2.86
CA ALA A 71 9.03 -34.78 1.44
C ALA A 71 10.46 -34.24 1.15
N GLY A 72 11.33 -34.20 2.16
CA GLY A 72 12.73 -33.75 2.04
C GLY A 72 12.95 -32.23 1.94
N LYS A 73 11.95 -31.44 1.52
CA LYS A 73 11.98 -29.96 1.54
C LYS A 73 10.91 -29.41 2.48
N PRO A 74 11.21 -28.41 3.33
CA PRO A 74 10.25 -27.85 4.29
C PRO A 74 9.20 -26.95 3.59
N TRP A 75 8.23 -27.55 2.91
CA TRP A 75 7.18 -26.83 2.16
C TRP A 75 6.33 -25.92 3.06
N ALA A 76 6.15 -26.28 4.33
CA ALA A 76 5.47 -25.44 5.32
C ALA A 76 6.13 -24.06 5.49
N PHE A 77 7.45 -23.97 5.29
CA PHE A 77 8.19 -22.71 5.40
C PHE A 77 7.80 -21.74 4.26
N PHE A 78 7.57 -22.25 3.05
CA PHE A 78 7.08 -21.46 1.92
C PHE A 78 5.68 -20.90 2.20
N VAL A 79 4.80 -21.71 2.82
CA VAL A 79 3.44 -21.28 3.19
C VAL A 79 3.49 -20.18 4.25
N ALA A 80 4.33 -20.34 5.28
CA ALA A 80 4.49 -19.34 6.33
C ALA A 80 4.95 -17.97 5.79
N LEU A 81 5.85 -17.97 4.80
CA LEU A 81 6.31 -16.74 4.18
C LEU A 81 5.36 -16.12 3.18
N ALA A 82 4.62 -16.93 2.42
CA ALA A 82 3.52 -16.41 1.60
C ALA A 82 2.50 -15.67 2.47
N VAL A 83 2.15 -16.24 3.63
CA VAL A 83 1.28 -15.60 4.63
C VAL A 83 1.94 -14.32 5.18
N GLY A 84 3.23 -14.34 5.50
CA GLY A 84 3.98 -13.15 5.92
C GLY A 84 3.95 -12.02 4.90
N CYS A 85 4.23 -12.30 3.62
CA CYS A 85 4.16 -11.34 2.53
C CYS A 85 2.75 -10.74 2.37
N MET A 86 1.71 -11.56 2.52
CA MET A 86 0.32 -11.13 2.49
C MET A 86 0.01 -10.14 3.63
N TRP A 87 0.46 -10.43 4.86
CA TRP A 87 0.31 -9.52 6.01
C TRP A 87 1.08 -8.22 5.85
N VAL A 88 2.30 -8.27 5.31
CA VAL A 88 3.12 -7.09 5.03
C VAL A 88 2.45 -6.17 4.00
N SER A 89 1.91 -6.76 2.94
CA SER A 89 1.10 -6.06 1.93
C SER A 89 -0.13 -5.40 2.56
N LEU A 90 -0.89 -6.15 3.35
CA LEU A 90 -2.12 -5.67 3.99
C LEU A 90 -1.84 -4.55 5.01
N TYR A 91 -0.80 -4.70 5.82
CA TYR A 91 -0.37 -3.70 6.80
C TYR A 91 0.03 -2.39 6.12
N SER A 92 0.80 -2.47 5.03
CA SER A 92 1.21 -1.31 4.25
C SER A 92 0.00 -0.58 3.66
N ALA A 93 -0.95 -1.33 3.09
CA ALA A 93 -2.20 -0.79 2.55
C ALA A 93 -3.06 -0.07 3.61
N ILE A 94 -3.15 -0.61 4.83
CA ILE A 94 -3.96 -0.03 5.91
C ILE A 94 -3.33 1.28 6.42
N ILE A 95 -2.02 1.32 6.64
CA ILE A 95 -1.34 2.48 7.23
C ILE A 95 -1.15 3.61 6.24
N ARG A 96 -0.82 3.28 4.97
CA ARG A 96 -0.46 4.29 3.96
C ARG A 96 -1.61 4.64 3.01
N ARG A 97 -2.86 4.43 3.44
CA ARG A 97 -4.09 4.69 2.65
C ARG A 97 -4.20 6.11 2.05
N HIS A 98 -3.49 7.08 2.61
CA HIS A 98 -3.56 8.47 2.17
C HIS A 98 -2.79 8.73 0.87
N ASN A 99 -1.72 7.97 0.59
CA ASN A 99 -0.86 8.16 -0.58
C ASN A 99 -0.71 6.84 -1.33
N LEU A 100 -1.71 6.52 -2.16
CA LEU A 100 -1.79 5.24 -2.89
C LEU A 100 -0.55 4.96 -3.76
N PRO A 101 -0.03 5.92 -4.57
CA PRO A 101 1.14 5.65 -5.42
C PRO A 101 2.40 5.35 -4.59
N LYS A 102 2.63 6.14 -3.53
CA LYS A 102 3.72 5.91 -2.58
C LYS A 102 3.64 4.54 -1.92
N ASN A 103 2.43 4.06 -1.62
CA ASN A 103 2.22 2.74 -1.04
C ASN A 103 2.59 1.62 -2.02
N ILE A 104 2.17 1.75 -3.29
CA ILE A 104 2.48 0.77 -4.34
C ILE A 104 4.00 0.66 -4.52
N SER A 105 4.71 1.76 -4.74
CA SER A 105 6.17 1.72 -4.92
C SER A 105 6.89 1.13 -3.68
N TRP A 106 6.43 1.47 -2.46
CA TRP A 106 6.98 0.88 -1.23
C TRP A 106 6.74 -0.64 -1.16
N GLN A 107 5.57 -1.08 -1.58
CA GLN A 107 5.20 -2.48 -1.59
C GLN A 107 6.00 -3.28 -2.63
N VAL A 108 6.23 -2.73 -3.82
CA VAL A 108 7.10 -3.35 -4.85
C VAL A 108 8.52 -3.50 -4.33
N PHE A 109 9.08 -2.44 -3.73
CA PHE A 109 10.42 -2.48 -3.16
C PHE A 109 10.54 -3.56 -2.07
N LEU A 110 9.60 -3.58 -1.13
CA LEU A 110 9.62 -4.52 -0.01
C LEU A 110 9.42 -5.98 -0.46
N LEU A 111 8.49 -6.24 -1.37
CA LEU A 111 8.25 -7.58 -1.92
C LEU A 111 9.44 -8.05 -2.76
N SER A 112 10.07 -7.16 -3.52
CA SER A 112 11.28 -7.48 -4.29
C SER A 112 12.44 -7.85 -3.37
N LEU A 113 12.65 -7.08 -2.29
CA LEU A 113 13.68 -7.37 -1.29
C LEU A 113 13.45 -8.72 -0.61
N LEU A 114 12.21 -8.99 -0.18
CA LEU A 114 11.84 -10.28 0.41
C LEU A 114 12.05 -11.45 -0.55
N ALA A 115 11.74 -11.26 -1.84
CA ALA A 115 11.94 -12.28 -2.86
C ALA A 115 13.43 -12.59 -3.09
N VAL A 116 14.30 -11.58 -3.13
CA VAL A 116 15.76 -11.79 -3.29
C VAL A 116 16.34 -12.47 -2.06
N LEU A 117 15.98 -12.03 -0.85
CA LEU A 117 16.42 -12.67 0.39
C LEU A 117 15.98 -14.14 0.44
N TRP A 118 14.79 -14.45 -0.06
CA TRP A 118 14.30 -15.82 -0.15
C TRP A 118 15.10 -16.67 -1.13
N ASP A 119 15.39 -16.12 -2.30
CA ASP A 119 16.19 -16.79 -3.32
C ASP A 119 17.58 -17.14 -2.78
N GLU A 120 18.22 -16.20 -2.09
CA GLU A 120 19.51 -16.41 -1.43
C GLU A 120 19.43 -17.53 -0.39
N LEU A 121 18.44 -17.48 0.52
CA LEU A 121 18.27 -18.48 1.59
C LEU A 121 17.99 -19.89 1.06
N THR A 122 17.41 -20.00 -0.14
CA THR A 122 17.09 -21.29 -0.77
C THR A 122 18.21 -21.80 -1.69
N GLY A 123 19.30 -21.06 -1.86
CA GLY A 123 20.47 -21.49 -2.66
C GLY A 123 20.55 -20.90 -4.06
N TRP A 124 20.08 -19.66 -4.24
CA TRP A 124 20.13 -18.85 -5.47
C TRP A 124 19.69 -19.60 -6.73
N HIS A 125 18.38 -19.74 -6.89
CA HIS A 125 17.75 -20.34 -8.06
C HIS A 125 17.36 -19.31 -9.14
N ALA A 126 17.63 -18.02 -8.89
CA ALA A 126 17.32 -16.89 -9.78
C ALA A 126 15.83 -16.77 -10.14
N TRP A 127 14.92 -17.36 -9.36
CA TRP A 127 13.47 -17.28 -9.60
C TRP A 127 12.93 -15.88 -9.25
N SER A 128 13.55 -15.22 -8.26
CA SER A 128 13.16 -13.89 -7.80
C SER A 128 13.40 -12.83 -8.88
N THR A 129 14.60 -12.83 -9.47
CA THR A 129 15.03 -11.92 -10.54
C THR A 129 14.38 -12.22 -11.88
N THR A 130 14.07 -13.50 -12.16
CA THR A 130 13.49 -13.93 -13.43
C THR A 130 11.98 -13.70 -13.50
N TYR A 131 11.25 -13.93 -12.41
CA TYR A 131 9.78 -13.95 -12.43
C TYR A 131 9.15 -12.91 -11.48
N VAL A 132 9.60 -12.88 -10.22
CA VAL A 132 8.92 -12.11 -9.18
C VAL A 132 9.11 -10.61 -9.38
N ILE A 133 10.35 -10.14 -9.53
CA ILE A 133 10.63 -8.71 -9.69
C ILE A 133 10.00 -8.14 -10.98
N PRO A 134 10.16 -8.77 -12.16
CA PRO A 134 9.55 -8.26 -13.39
C PRO A 134 8.02 -8.22 -13.33
N SER A 135 7.38 -9.24 -12.76
CA SER A 135 5.91 -9.27 -12.63
C SER A 135 5.39 -8.21 -11.67
N LEU A 136 6.06 -7.99 -10.53
CA LEU A 136 5.73 -6.92 -9.58
C LEU A 136 5.83 -5.54 -10.24
N CYS A 137 6.89 -5.29 -11.02
CA CYS A 137 7.07 -4.02 -11.72
C CYS A 137 5.97 -3.78 -12.76
N ILE A 138 5.64 -4.79 -13.58
CA ILE A 138 4.56 -4.68 -14.58
C ILE A 138 3.21 -4.39 -13.90
N PHE A 139 2.90 -5.10 -12.80
CA PHE A 139 1.67 -4.91 -12.07
C PHE A 139 1.59 -3.52 -11.44
N ALA A 140 2.70 -3.01 -10.89
CA ALA A 140 2.77 -1.68 -10.32
C ALA A 140 2.57 -0.57 -11.34
N MET A 141 3.24 -0.67 -12.50
CA MET A 141 3.04 0.25 -13.62
C MET A 141 1.58 0.26 -14.08
N ALA A 142 0.97 -0.92 -14.25
CA ALA A 142 -0.44 -1.04 -14.64
C ALA A 142 -1.38 -0.44 -13.59
N ALA A 143 -1.15 -0.73 -12.31
CA ALA A 143 -1.95 -0.20 -11.21
C ALA A 143 -1.85 1.33 -11.11
N MET A 144 -0.66 1.90 -11.23
CA MET A 144 -0.48 3.36 -11.19
C MET A 144 -1.08 4.05 -12.41
N ALA A 145 -0.99 3.47 -13.60
CA ALA A 145 -1.66 3.98 -14.80
C ALA A 145 -3.19 3.95 -14.65
N ALA A 146 -3.74 2.89 -14.03
CA ALA A 146 -5.17 2.81 -13.74
C ALA A 146 -5.61 3.86 -12.70
N ILE A 147 -4.83 4.04 -11.63
CA ILE A 147 -5.11 5.03 -10.57
C ILE A 147 -5.01 6.45 -11.11
N SER A 148 -3.98 6.77 -11.91
CA SER A 148 -3.85 8.11 -12.50
C SER A 148 -5.06 8.47 -13.37
N LYS A 149 -5.54 7.52 -14.18
CA LYS A 149 -6.73 7.69 -15.02
C LYS A 149 -8.03 7.83 -14.21
N ALA A 150 -8.16 7.07 -13.13
CA ALA A 150 -9.37 7.08 -12.29
C ALA A 150 -9.44 8.32 -11.39
N MET A 151 -8.31 8.78 -10.85
CA MET A 151 -8.30 9.74 -9.75
C MET A 151 -8.01 11.19 -10.14
N LYS A 152 -7.70 11.52 -11.41
CA LYS A 152 -7.51 12.85 -12.07
C LYS A 152 -6.99 14.04 -11.23
N LEU A 153 -7.57 14.35 -10.07
CA LEU A 153 -7.11 15.31 -9.04
C LEU A 153 -5.79 14.92 -8.33
N GLN A 154 -5.41 13.65 -8.24
CA GLN A 154 -4.13 13.22 -7.62
C GLN A 154 -2.98 13.04 -8.64
N ALA A 155 -3.18 13.48 -9.89
CA ALA A 155 -2.24 13.24 -10.99
C ALA A 155 -0.80 13.68 -10.66
N GLN A 156 -0.62 14.83 -9.99
CA GLN A 156 0.71 15.36 -9.66
C GLN A 156 1.56 14.41 -8.80
N ASP A 157 0.99 13.78 -7.77
CA ASP A 157 1.73 12.79 -6.98
C ASP A 157 2.04 11.55 -7.82
N CYS A 158 1.07 11.06 -8.60
CA CYS A 158 1.25 9.87 -9.44
C CYS A 158 2.36 10.03 -10.48
N LEU A 159 2.52 11.21 -11.09
CA LEU A 159 3.49 11.46 -12.16
C LEU A 159 4.92 11.12 -11.73
N ILE A 160 5.35 11.58 -10.54
CA ILE A 160 6.70 11.30 -10.04
C ILE A 160 6.89 9.82 -9.73
N TYR A 161 5.92 9.16 -9.08
CA TYR A 161 6.03 7.73 -8.78
C TYR A 161 6.02 6.87 -10.05
N LEU A 162 5.34 7.30 -11.11
CA LEU A 162 5.35 6.62 -12.40
C LEU A 162 6.72 6.73 -13.09
N VAL A 163 7.43 7.86 -12.95
CA VAL A 163 8.84 7.97 -13.35
C VAL A 163 9.72 7.03 -12.52
N ILE A 164 9.55 7.02 -11.19
CA ILE A 164 10.35 6.17 -10.29
C ILE A 164 10.15 4.68 -10.62
N ASP A 165 8.91 4.21 -10.78
CA ASP A 165 8.64 2.81 -11.14
C ASP A 165 9.11 2.49 -12.56
N GLY A 166 8.99 3.43 -13.52
CA GLY A 166 9.56 3.26 -14.86
C GLY A 166 11.09 3.10 -14.81
N LEU A 167 11.77 3.85 -13.95
CA LEU A 167 13.21 3.68 -13.69
C LEU A 167 13.50 2.33 -13.01
N PHE A 168 12.67 1.93 -12.05
CA PHE A 168 12.79 0.64 -11.37
C PHE A 168 12.58 -0.54 -12.33
N GLY A 169 11.78 -0.35 -13.37
CA GLY A 169 11.57 -1.33 -14.43
C GLY A 169 12.76 -1.57 -15.35
N PHE A 170 13.84 -0.78 -15.24
CA PHE A 170 15.15 -1.09 -15.84
C PHE A 170 16.05 -1.96 -14.96
N VAL A 171 15.71 -2.18 -13.68
CA VAL A 171 16.47 -3.06 -12.78
C VAL A 171 16.65 -4.47 -13.37
N PRO A 172 15.66 -5.10 -14.03
CA PRO A 172 15.85 -6.38 -14.71
C PRO A 172 16.95 -6.37 -15.79
N LEU A 173 17.26 -5.22 -16.38
CA LEU A 173 18.35 -5.07 -17.37
C LEU A 173 19.72 -5.27 -16.72
N VAL A 174 19.87 -4.82 -15.48
CA VAL A 174 21.08 -5.07 -14.67
C VAL A 174 21.20 -6.57 -14.39
N PHE A 175 20.12 -7.24 -13.99
CA PHE A 175 20.13 -8.69 -13.74
C PHE A 175 20.47 -9.51 -14.99
N LEU A 176 20.01 -9.07 -16.17
CA LEU A 176 20.37 -9.65 -17.46
C LEU A 176 21.88 -9.54 -17.72
N GLY A 177 22.49 -8.38 -17.43
CA GLY A 177 23.93 -8.17 -17.59
C GLY A 177 24.81 -9.05 -16.69
N PHE A 178 24.34 -9.35 -15.48
CA PHE A 178 25.03 -10.25 -14.54
C PHE A 178 24.76 -11.74 -14.77
N GLY A 179 23.90 -12.09 -15.74
CA GLY A 179 23.51 -13.49 -15.98
C GLY A 179 22.68 -14.10 -14.86
N TRP A 180 22.06 -13.28 -14.01
CA TRP A 180 21.23 -13.72 -12.88
C TRP A 180 19.78 -14.02 -13.30
N VAL A 181 19.56 -14.34 -14.56
CA VAL A 181 18.25 -14.56 -15.15
C VAL A 181 18.28 -15.89 -15.89
N THR A 182 17.38 -16.80 -15.54
CA THR A 182 17.26 -18.11 -16.19
C THR A 182 16.39 -18.05 -17.44
N ASN A 183 15.40 -17.15 -17.48
CA ASN A 183 14.49 -16.98 -18.61
C ASN A 183 14.29 -15.51 -19.00
N LEU A 184 14.52 -15.20 -20.27
CA LEU A 184 14.58 -13.83 -20.79
C LEU A 184 13.20 -13.19 -21.03
N TYR A 185 12.13 -13.98 -21.20
CA TYR A 185 10.84 -13.44 -21.66
C TYR A 185 10.26 -12.36 -20.73
N LEU A 186 10.09 -12.67 -19.44
CA LEU A 186 9.44 -11.77 -18.49
C LEU A 186 10.27 -10.50 -18.18
N PRO A 187 11.60 -10.60 -17.95
CA PRO A 187 12.46 -9.43 -17.77
C PRO A 187 12.46 -8.49 -18.97
N VAL A 188 12.53 -9.03 -20.20
CA VAL A 188 12.50 -8.21 -21.43
C VAL A 188 11.16 -7.49 -21.59
N ILE A 189 10.04 -8.18 -21.32
CA ILE A 189 8.71 -7.56 -21.35
C ILE A 189 8.62 -6.42 -20.33
N CYS A 190 9.16 -6.60 -19.13
CA CYS A 190 9.19 -5.56 -18.10
C CYS A 190 9.96 -4.32 -18.56
N VAL A 191 11.17 -4.51 -19.12
CA VAL A 191 11.97 -3.40 -19.67
C VAL A 191 11.22 -2.69 -20.80
N ALA A 192 10.65 -3.44 -21.74
CA ALA A 192 9.89 -2.87 -22.85
C ALA A 192 8.68 -2.07 -22.36
N ALA A 193 7.91 -2.62 -21.42
CA ALA A 193 6.78 -1.93 -20.80
C ALA A 193 7.19 -0.63 -20.09
N SER A 194 8.35 -0.63 -19.44
CA SER A 194 8.89 0.54 -18.73
C SER A 194 9.30 1.65 -19.70
N ILE A 195 9.97 1.29 -20.81
CA ILE A 195 10.32 2.23 -21.88
C ILE A 195 9.05 2.85 -22.48
N ILE A 196 8.05 2.03 -22.82
CA ILE A 196 6.77 2.49 -23.39
C ILE A 196 6.05 3.41 -22.40
N SER A 197 6.01 3.03 -21.12
CA SER A 197 5.34 3.81 -20.07
C SER A 197 5.99 5.17 -19.87
N LEU A 198 7.32 5.24 -19.81
CA LEU A 198 8.06 6.51 -19.72
C LEU A 198 7.89 7.35 -20.98
N ALA A 199 7.98 6.75 -22.17
CA ALA A 199 7.79 7.46 -23.43
C ALA A 199 6.39 8.07 -23.52
N ALA A 200 5.35 7.32 -23.14
CA ALA A 200 3.98 7.84 -23.05
C ALA A 200 3.90 9.00 -22.04
N LEU A 201 4.48 8.84 -20.85
CA LEU A 201 4.45 9.87 -19.82
C LEU A 201 5.11 11.18 -20.28
N PHE A 202 6.31 11.10 -20.87
CA PHE A 202 7.00 12.27 -21.40
C PHE A 202 6.25 12.93 -22.55
N SER A 203 5.61 12.14 -23.43
CA SER A 203 4.85 12.66 -24.57
C SER A 203 3.54 13.32 -24.19
N PHE A 204 2.86 12.86 -23.13
CA PHE A 204 1.53 13.37 -22.74
C PHE A 204 1.56 14.35 -21.56
N GLU A 205 2.46 14.18 -20.60
CA GLU A 205 2.46 14.91 -19.31
C GLU A 205 3.83 15.56 -18.99
N GLY A 206 4.70 15.73 -20.00
CA GLY A 206 6.05 16.26 -19.82
C GLY A 206 6.13 17.64 -19.16
N GLU A 207 5.24 18.58 -19.50
CA GLU A 207 5.21 19.92 -18.90
C GLU A 207 4.79 19.88 -17.41
N ASN A 208 3.79 19.06 -17.08
CA ASN A 208 3.32 18.87 -15.71
C ASN A 208 4.39 18.21 -14.83
N LEU A 209 5.15 17.27 -15.39
CA LEU A 209 6.29 16.64 -14.71
C LEU A 209 7.36 17.66 -14.31
N VAL A 210 7.76 18.54 -15.23
CA VAL A 210 8.80 19.55 -14.97
C VAL A 210 8.33 20.53 -13.88
N LEU A 211 7.07 20.93 -13.90
CA LEU A 211 6.48 21.79 -12.87
C LEU A 211 6.49 21.13 -11.48
N GLU A 212 6.11 19.86 -11.39
CA GLU A 212 6.09 19.13 -10.12
C GLU A 212 7.50 18.84 -9.58
N ILE A 213 8.46 18.52 -10.45
CA ILE A 213 9.88 18.35 -10.10
C ILE A 213 10.43 19.66 -9.52
N LYS A 214 10.22 20.81 -10.19
CA LYS A 214 10.66 22.13 -9.69
C LYS A 214 10.08 22.45 -8.32
N LYS A 215 8.77 22.22 -8.15
CA LYS A 215 8.05 22.44 -6.89
C LYS A 215 8.63 21.64 -5.72
N ARG A 216 9.09 20.40 -5.95
CA ARG A 216 9.67 19.54 -4.89
C ARG A 216 11.16 19.73 -4.67
N LEU A 217 11.90 20.09 -5.71
CA LEU A 217 13.32 20.41 -5.62
C LEU A 217 13.58 21.86 -5.21
N HIS A 218 12.53 22.65 -4.97
CA HIS A 218 12.61 24.07 -4.62
C HIS A 218 13.46 24.88 -5.62
N LEU A 219 13.33 24.57 -6.91
CA LEU A 219 14.02 25.20 -8.04
C LEU A 219 13.13 26.18 -8.80
#